data_AF-A0A1F7BRS5-F1
#
_entry.id   AF-A0A1F7BRS5-F1
#
_cell.length_a   1.000
_cell.length_b   1.000
_cell.length_c   1.000
_cell.angle_alpha   90.00
_cell.angle_beta   90.00
_cell.angle_gamma   90.00
#
_symmetry.space_group_name_H-M   'P 1'
#
loop_
_entity.id
_entity.type
_entity.pdbx_description
1 polymer ?
#
loop_
_entity_poly.entity_id
_entity_poly.type
_entity_poly.pdbx_seq_one_letter_code
_entity_poly.pdbx_strand_id
1 'polypeptide(L)' 'MANTFSIGERKIGEGYPCFVIAEISGNHHQRFEEAEKLLRAAKNAGADAVKLQTYTADTITLNSDKEYFFVIVREL' A
#
# COMPACT_ATOMS: atom_id res chain seq x y z
N MET A 1 28.45 -8.10 10.01
CA MET A 1 28.41 -6.94 9.09
C MET A 1 26.96 -6.60 8.87
N ALA A 2 26.56 -5.33 8.98
CA ALA A 2 25.18 -4.96 8.70
C ALA A 2 24.89 -5.12 7.21
N ASN A 3 23.83 -5.85 6.85
CA ASN A 3 23.40 -5.96 5.46
C ASN A 3 22.84 -4.60 5.02
N THR A 4 23.42 -4.05 3.94
CA THR A 4 22.97 -2.81 3.32
C THR A 4 22.63 -3.06 1.85
N PHE A 5 21.61 -2.37 1.35
CA PHE A 5 21.19 -2.42 -0.06
C PHE A 5 20.61 -1.08 -0.48
N SER A 6 20.27 -0.92 -1.77
CA SER A 6 19.69 0.32 -2.30
C SER A 6 18.35 0.08 -2.98
N ILE A 7 17.43 1.04 -2.81
CA ILE A 7 16.23 1.19 -3.64
C ILE A 7 16.33 2.55 -4.33
N GLY A 8 16.47 2.55 -5.66
CA GLY A 8 16.82 3.75 -6.41
C GLY A 8 18.12 4.36 -5.89
N GLU A 9 18.07 5.64 -5.49
CA GLU A 9 19.22 6.38 -4.96
C GLU A 9 19.35 6.31 -3.42
N ARG A 10 18.41 5.65 -2.73
CA ARG A 10 18.37 5.59 -1.26
C ARG A 10 19.03 4.30 -0.77
N LYS A 11 20.02 4.44 0.12
CA LYS A 11 20.64 3.32 0.84
C LYS A 11 19.82 2.95 2.06
N ILE A 12 19.65 1.65 2.29
CA ILE A 12 18.85 1.07 3.36
C ILE A 12 19.71 0.10 4.16
N GLY A 13 19.68 0.25 5.49
CA GLY A 13 20.42 -0.57 6.44
C GLY A 13 20.92 0.25 7.63
N GLU A 14 21.74 -0.36 8.48
CA GLU A 14 22.30 0.30 9.66
C GLU A 14 23.13 1.54 9.28
N GLY A 15 22.97 2.63 10.03
CA GLY A 15 23.67 3.89 9.80
C GLY A 15 23.06 4.81 8.72
N TYR A 16 22.00 4.38 8.03
CA TYR A 16 21.26 5.21 7.08
C TYR A 16 19.91 5.68 7.66
N PRO A 17 19.32 6.78 7.14
CA PRO A 17 17.99 7.22 7.54
C PRO A 17 16.93 6.12 7.32
N CYS A 18 15.88 6.14 8.14
CA CYS A 18 14.71 5.26 7.94
C CYS A 18 14.11 5.50 6.54
N PHE A 19 13.80 4.42 5.83
CA PHE A 19 13.17 4.47 4.51
C PHE A 19 11.65 4.28 4.68
N VAL A 20 10.89 5.34 4.44
CA VAL A 20 9.44 5.39 4.69
C VAL A 20 8.68 5.12 3.40
N ILE A 21 7.85 4.07 3.41
CA ILE A 21 6.98 3.70 2.30
C ILE A 21 5.54 4.06 2.65
N ALA A 22 4.93 4.95 1.87
CA ALA A 22 3.50 5.22 1.97
C ALA A 22 2.70 4.11 1.28
N GLU A 23 1.94 3.34 2.07
CA GLU A 23 1.07 2.27 1.57
C GLU A 23 -0.24 2.85 1.02
N ILE A 24 -0.41 2.80 -0.31
CA ILE A 24 -1.63 3.28 -0.98
C ILE A 24 -2.64 2.13 -1.14
N SER A 25 -2.16 0.89 -1.39
CA SER A 25 -3.01 -0.29 -1.60
C SER A 25 -4.13 0.00 -2.64
N GLY A 26 -5.38 -0.39 -2.36
CA GLY A 26 -6.57 -0.11 -3.16
C GLY A 26 -7.32 1.17 -2.77
N ASN A 27 -6.75 2.04 -1.93
CA ASN A 27 -7.43 3.26 -1.43
C ASN A 27 -7.69 4.32 -2.51
N HIS A 28 -7.22 4.08 -3.74
CA HIS A 28 -7.49 4.90 -4.91
C HIS A 28 -8.82 4.53 -5.62
N HIS A 29 -9.53 3.49 -5.17
CA HIS A 29 -10.83 3.07 -5.70
C HIS A 29 -10.88 2.90 -7.24
N GLN A 30 -9.77 2.50 -7.85
CA GLN A 30 -9.60 2.43 -9.31
C GLN A 30 -9.87 3.76 -10.06
N ARG A 31 -9.85 4.90 -9.35
CA ARG A 31 -9.94 6.25 -9.93
C ARG A 31 -8.55 6.87 -10.01
N PHE A 32 -8.14 7.26 -11.20
CA PHE A 32 -6.81 7.81 -11.45
C PHE A 32 -6.58 9.10 -10.63
N GLU A 33 -7.59 9.95 -10.55
CA GLU A 33 -7.52 11.24 -9.85
C GLU A 33 -7.31 11.07 -8.34
N GLU A 34 -7.86 10.00 -7.75
CA GLU A 34 -7.59 9.66 -6.35
C GLU A 34 -6.17 9.12 -6.15
N ALA A 35 -5.71 8.25 -7.06
CA ALA A 35 -4.33 7.78 -7.03
C ALA A 35 -3.35 8.96 -7.08
N GLU A 36 -3.58 9.91 -7.99
CA GLU A 36 -2.76 11.11 -8.11
C GLU A 36 -2.75 11.95 -6.83
N LYS A 37 -3.91 12.17 -6.19
CA LYS A 37 -4.02 12.89 -4.93
C LYS A 37 -3.23 12.20 -3.81
N LEU A 38 -3.33 10.88 -3.70
CA LEU A 38 -2.58 10.08 -2.72
C LEU A 38 -1.07 10.16 -2.94
N LEU A 39 -0.62 10.10 -4.20
CA LEU A 39 0.79 10.26 -4.56
C LEU A 39 1.34 11.64 -4.16
N ARG A 40 0.58 12.70 -4.43
CA ARG A 40 0.96 14.08 -4.05
C ARG A 40 1.02 14.23 -2.53
N ALA A 41 0.05 13.67 -1.80
CA ALA A 41 0.03 13.69 -0.34
C ALA A 41 1.24 12.94 0.25
N ALA A 42 1.55 11.75 -0.27
CA ALA A 42 2.72 10.96 0.16
C ALA A 42 4.03 11.72 -0.07
N LYS A 43 4.18 12.36 -1.24
CA LYS A 43 5.37 13.17 -1.53
C LYS A 43 5.49 14.38 -0.60
N ASN A 44 4.39 15.09 -0.35
CA ASN A 44 4.35 16.25 0.54
C ASN A 44 4.65 15.87 2.01
N ALA A 45 4.27 14.65 2.43
CA ALA A 45 4.58 14.11 3.75
C ALA A 45 6.05 13.66 3.90
N GLY A 46 6.82 13.64 2.80
CA GLY A 46 8.23 13.23 2.83
C GLY A 46 8.46 11.72 2.74
N ALA A 47 7.48 10.95 2.23
CA ALA A 47 7.70 9.53 1.97
C ALA A 47 8.81 9.33 0.91
N ASP A 48 9.64 8.31 1.12
CA ASP A 48 10.71 7.94 0.19
C ASP A 48 10.18 7.17 -1.02
N ALA A 49 9.12 6.38 -0.81
CA ALA A 49 8.45 5.61 -1.84
C ALA A 49 6.96 5.46 -1.57
N VAL A 50 6.24 4.99 -2.58
CA VAL A 50 4.83 4.61 -2.51
C VAL A 50 4.71 3.14 -2.90
N LYS A 51 3.75 2.43 -2.31
CA LYS A 51 3.45 1.04 -2.67
C LYS A 51 1.99 0.89 -3.08
N LEU A 52 1.79 0.26 -4.24
CA LEU A 52 0.49 -0.10 -4.80
C LEU A 52 0.34 -1.62 -4.82
N GLN A 53 -0.91 -2.09 -4.79
CA GLN A 53 -1.24 -3.49 -5.01
C GLN A 53 -1.75 -3.65 -6.45
N THR A 54 -1.24 -4.65 -7.16
CA THR A 54 -1.59 -4.91 -8.57
C THR A 54 -2.50 -6.13 -8.74
N TYR A 55 -3.03 -6.65 -7.63
CA TYR A 55 -3.90 -7.82 -7.61
C TYR A 55 -5.33 -7.43 -7.96
N THR A 56 -6.02 -8.32 -8.66
CA THR A 56 -7.48 -8.28 -8.81
C THR A 56 -8.13 -9.17 -7.75
N ALA A 57 -9.39 -8.92 -7.40
CA ALA A 57 -10.07 -9.66 -6.34
C ALA A 57 -10.01 -11.18 -6.53
N ASP A 58 -10.14 -11.66 -7.77
CA ASP A 58 -10.05 -13.07 -8.15
C ASP A 58 -8.67 -13.70 -7.93
N THR A 59 -7.60 -12.91 -7.79
CA THR A 59 -6.24 -13.43 -7.57
C THR A 59 -5.89 -13.66 -6.10
N ILE A 60 -6.65 -13.06 -5.18
CA ILE A 60 -6.34 -13.07 -3.73
C ILE A 60 -7.54 -13.41 -2.84
N THR A 61 -8.72 -13.60 -3.42
CA THR A 61 -9.93 -13.98 -2.68
C THR A 61 -10.46 -15.35 -3.11
N LEU A 62 -11.27 -15.95 -2.24
CA LEU A 62 -12.01 -17.16 -2.53
C LEU A 62 -13.46 -16.78 -2.85
N ASN A 63 -13.98 -17.23 -3.99
CA ASN A 63 -15.41 -17.12 -4.28
C ASN A 63 -16.18 -18.13 -3.41
N SER A 64 -16.75 -17.67 -2.29
CA SER A 64 -17.47 -18.51 -1.34
C SER A 64 -18.72 -17.82 -0.80
N ASP A 65 -19.81 -18.57 -0.73
CA ASP A 65 -21.12 -18.19 -0.22
C ASP A 65 -21.34 -18.62 1.25
N LYS A 66 -20.30 -19.08 1.94
CA LYS A 66 -20.43 -19.57 3.32
C LYS A 66 -20.64 -18.42 4.29
N GLU A 67 -21.54 -18.61 5.25
CA GLU A 67 -21.99 -17.58 6.20
C GLU A 67 -20.85 -16.83 6.90
N TYR A 68 -19.77 -17.51 7.28
CA TYR A 68 -18.63 -16.90 7.97
C TYR A 68 -17.75 -15.99 7.09
N PHE A 69 -18.00 -15.92 5.78
CA PHE A 69 -17.42 -14.92 4.88
C PHE A 69 -18.32 -13.66 4.71
N PHE A 70 -19.49 -13.61 5.35
CA PHE A 70 -20.40 -12.46 5.31
C PHE A 70 -20.45 -11.75 6.65
N VAL A 71 -20.30 -10.42 6.62
CA VAL A 71 -20.55 -9.57 7.79
C VAL A 71 -21.94 -8.97 7.65
N ILE A 72 -22.89 -9.41 8.48
CA ILE A 72 -24.23 -8.83 8.54
C ILE A 72 -24.18 -7.59 9.41
N VAL A 73 -24.21 -6.41 8.79
CA VAL A 73 -24.38 -5.14 9.51
C VAL A 73 -25.87 -4.94 9.77
N ARG A 74 -26.29 -4.97 11.03
CA ARG A 74 -27.63 -4.53 11.44
C ARG A 74 -27.53 -3.05 11.79
N GLU A 75 -28.26 -2.20 11.09
CA GLU A 75 -28.42 -0.81 11.49
C GLU A 75 -29.08 -0.77 12.87
N LEU A 76 -28.51 0.05 13.77
CA LEU A 76 -29.06 0.35 15.09
C LEU A 76 -30.13 1.44 14.99
#